data_AF-A0A8D2G5B8-F1
#
_entry.id   AF-A0A8D2G5B8-F1
#
_cell.length_a   1.000
_cell.length_b   1.000
_cell.length_c   1.000
_cell.angle_alpha   90.00
_cell.angle_beta   90.00
_cell.angle_gamma   90.00
#
_symmetry.space_group_name_H-M   'P 1'
#
loop_
_entity.id
_entity.type
_entity.pdbx_description
1 polymer ?
#
loop_
_entity_poly.entity_id
_entity_poly.type
_entity_poly.pdbx_seq_one_letter_code
_entity_poly.pdbx_strand_id
1 'polypeptide(L)'
;IEAAVSCDHASALQPGQQMISHKPCVFPFTYGDVTYYSCISTRSDFDWCSLDKEFQGRWRYCTGLDSPQCVFPFIFRQKAVHNCTKEGYILNRSWCSLTENYDKDRKWKQCSPQK
;
A
#
# COMPACT_ATOMS: atom_id res chain seq x y z
N ILE A 1 -34.62 -7.03 20.73
CA ILE A 1 -33.72 -6.07 21.41
C ILE A 1 -32.32 -6.57 21.11
N GLU A 2 -31.69 -5.98 20.09
CA GLU A 2 -30.31 -6.31 19.73
C GLU A 2 -29.36 -5.69 20.75
N ALA A 3 -28.33 -6.44 21.14
CA ALA A 3 -27.18 -5.89 21.83
C ALA A 3 -25.91 -6.53 21.27
N ALA A 4 -25.26 -5.74 20.41
CA ALA A 4 -23.87 -5.68 20.00
C ALA A 4 -22.91 -6.83 20.37
N VAL A 5 -22.34 -7.45 19.34
CA VAL A 5 -21.04 -8.13 19.40
C VAL A 5 -19.94 -7.04 19.40
N SER A 6 -19.29 -6.85 20.54
CA SER A 6 -18.04 -6.09 20.65
C SER A 6 -16.87 -7.03 20.36
N CYS A 7 -16.04 -6.70 19.37
CA CYS A 7 -14.78 -7.40 19.12
C CYS A 7 -13.62 -6.61 19.72
N ASP A 8 -13.46 -6.69 21.04
CA ASP A 8 -12.22 -6.31 21.69
C ASP A 8 -11.19 -7.43 21.45
N HIS A 9 -10.20 -7.17 20.59
CA HIS A 9 -9.08 -8.08 20.34
C HIS A 9 -8.15 -8.11 21.57
N ALA A 10 -8.54 -8.88 22.58
CA ALA A 10 -7.62 -9.37 23.59
C ALA A 10 -6.76 -10.47 22.96
N SER A 11 -5.52 -10.15 22.59
CA SER A 11 -4.55 -11.16 22.14
C SER A 11 -4.12 -12.05 23.32
N ALA A 12 -4.53 -13.31 23.27
CA ALA A 12 -3.95 -14.37 24.08
C ALA A 12 -2.50 -14.62 23.64
N LEU A 13 -1.54 -14.48 24.56
CA LEU A 13 -0.14 -14.81 24.35
C LEU A 13 0.03 -16.34 24.33
N GLN A 14 0.39 -16.89 23.17
CA GLN A 14 0.84 -18.29 23.06
C GLN A 14 2.37 -18.38 23.24
N PRO A 15 2.89 -19.24 24.13
CA PRO A 15 4.33 -19.45 24.28
C PRO A 15 4.87 -20.28 23.09
N GLY A 16 5.81 -19.70 22.34
CA GLY A 16 6.54 -20.40 21.27
C GLY A 16 6.32 -19.91 19.85
N GLN A 17 5.51 -18.87 19.61
CA GLN A 17 5.51 -18.21 18.31
C GLN A 17 6.81 -17.41 18.16
N GLN A 18 7.71 -17.90 17.31
CA GLN A 18 8.82 -17.11 16.83
C GLN A 18 8.25 -15.80 16.30
N MET A 19 8.59 -14.70 16.97
CA MET A 19 8.39 -13.35 16.48
C MET A 19 9.27 -13.19 15.24
N ILE A 20 8.85 -13.76 14.11
CA ILE A 20 9.32 -13.28 12.83
C ILE A 20 8.80 -11.85 12.82
N SER A 21 9.70 -10.90 13.04
CA SER A 21 9.43 -9.49 12.85
C SER A 21 9.06 -9.35 11.37
N HIS A 22 7.80 -9.59 11.02
CA HIS A 22 7.22 -9.39 9.70
C HIS A 22 7.15 -7.90 9.50
N LYS A 23 8.33 -7.28 9.31
CA LYS A 23 8.37 -5.88 8.91
C LYS A 23 7.50 -5.75 7.66
N PRO A 24 6.59 -4.76 7.64
CA PRO A 24 5.75 -4.52 6.49
C PRO A 24 6.62 -4.08 5.32
N CYS A 25 6.10 -4.23 4.10
CA CYS A 25 6.68 -3.57 2.94
C CYS A 25 6.80 -2.07 3.21
N VAL A 26 7.93 -1.48 2.86
CA VAL A 26 8.12 -0.03 2.89
C VAL A 26 7.84 0.52 1.51
N PHE A 27 6.88 1.43 1.40
CA PHE A 27 6.61 2.17 0.17
C PHE A 27 6.74 3.67 0.43
N PRO A 28 7.38 4.43 -0.47
CA PRO A 28 8.18 3.93 -1.59
C PRO A 28 9.52 3.32 -1.14
N PHE A 29 10.09 2.40 -1.95
CA PHE A 29 11.44 1.89 -1.77
C PHE A 29 12.29 1.99 -3.05
N THR A 30 13.59 2.14 -2.91
CA THR A 30 14.56 2.21 -4.02
C THR A 30 15.25 0.87 -4.22
N TYR A 31 15.21 0.33 -5.43
CA TYR A 31 15.97 -0.86 -5.83
C TYR A 31 16.72 -0.56 -7.14
N GLY A 32 18.05 -0.62 -7.08
CA GLY A 32 18.90 -0.05 -8.15
C GLY A 32 18.70 1.47 -8.21
N ASP A 33 18.45 2.01 -9.40
CA ASP A 33 18.21 3.44 -9.62
C ASP A 33 16.71 3.80 -9.74
N VAL A 34 15.83 2.89 -9.32
CA VAL A 34 14.38 3.03 -9.50
C VAL A 34 13.67 3.00 -8.15
N THR A 35 12.79 3.99 -7.94
CA THR A 35 11.88 4.04 -6.80
C THR A 35 10.53 3.41 -7.14
N TYR A 36 10.15 2.44 -6.34
CA TYR A 36 8.92 1.66 -6.50
C TYR A 36 7.92 2.00 -5.39
N TYR A 37 6.65 2.13 -5.79
CA TYR A 37 5.54 2.54 -4.93
C TYR A 37 4.57 1.38 -4.64
N SER A 38 4.86 0.19 -5.15
CA SER A 38 4.08 -1.03 -4.99
C SER A 38 5.04 -2.23 -5.04
N CYS A 39 4.51 -3.42 -4.78
CA CYS A 39 5.24 -4.65 -5.05
C CYS A 39 5.68 -4.73 -6.52
N ILE A 40 6.82 -5.40 -6.76
CA ILE A 40 7.43 -5.54 -8.07
C ILE A 40 7.79 -6.99 -8.35
N SER A 41 7.76 -7.39 -9.62
CA SER A 41 8.25 -8.68 -10.11
C SER A 41 9.65 -8.59 -10.74
N THR A 42 10.36 -7.47 -10.53
CA THR A 42 11.69 -7.29 -11.14
C THR A 42 12.63 -8.39 -10.66
N ARG A 43 13.14 -9.19 -11.61
CA ARG A 43 14.04 -10.34 -11.39
C ARG A 43 13.48 -11.41 -10.46
N SER A 44 12.16 -11.61 -10.45
CA SER A 44 11.48 -12.61 -9.63
C SER A 44 10.22 -13.11 -10.33
N ASP A 45 9.89 -14.38 -10.17
CA ASP A 45 8.62 -14.95 -10.64
C ASP A 45 7.42 -14.49 -9.78
N PHE A 46 7.69 -14.00 -8.57
CA PHE A 46 6.70 -13.52 -7.62
C PHE A 46 6.94 -12.05 -7.25
N ASP A 47 5.85 -11.34 -7.02
CA ASP A 47 5.89 -9.96 -6.54
C ASP A 47 6.54 -9.88 -5.16
N TRP A 48 7.43 -8.91 -4.98
CA TRP A 48 8.17 -8.68 -3.75
C TRP A 48 8.28 -7.19 -3.43
N CYS A 49 8.65 -6.89 -2.19
CA CYS A 49 8.89 -5.53 -1.71
C CYS A 49 10.13 -5.48 -0.82
N SER A 50 10.73 -4.30 -0.70
CA SER A 50 11.75 -4.07 0.31
C SER A 50 11.13 -3.79 1.68
N LEU A 51 11.87 -4.18 2.72
CA LEU A 51 11.55 -3.87 4.12
C LEU A 51 12.20 -2.54 4.57
N ASP A 52 12.86 -1.85 3.64
CA ASP A 52 13.61 -0.62 3.84
C ASP A 52 13.29 0.36 2.72
N LYS A 53 13.47 1.66 3.00
CA LYS A 53 13.35 2.70 1.98
C LYS A 53 14.44 2.57 0.92
N GLU A 54 15.68 2.32 1.33
CA GLU A 54 16.79 2.04 0.43
C GLU A 54 17.10 0.55 0.51
N PHE A 55 17.10 -0.17 -0.62
CA PHE A 55 17.25 -1.62 -0.61
C PHE A 55 18.62 -2.04 -0.06
N GLN A 56 18.60 -2.68 1.11
CA GLN A 56 19.78 -3.22 1.80
C GLN A 56 19.86 -4.75 1.73
N GLY A 57 19.15 -5.37 0.79
CA GLY A 57 19.04 -6.83 0.70
C GLY A 57 17.94 -7.45 1.56
N ARG A 58 17.20 -6.65 2.33
CA ARG A 58 16.02 -7.11 3.08
C ARG A 58 14.75 -6.94 2.26
N TRP A 59 14.08 -8.06 2.01
CA TRP A 59 12.87 -8.13 1.22
C TRP A 59 12.03 -9.33 1.63
N ARG A 60 10.79 -9.35 1.15
CA ARG A 60 9.92 -10.53 1.19
C ARG A 60 8.95 -10.53 0.02
N TYR A 61 8.35 -11.68 -0.24
CA TYR A 61 7.23 -11.77 -1.17
C TYR A 61 6.02 -11.01 -0.63
N CYS A 62 5.32 -10.39 -1.57
CA CYS A 62 4.09 -9.69 -1.28
C CYS A 62 2.91 -10.66 -1.14
N THR A 63 1.95 -10.22 -0.35
CA THR A 63 0.66 -10.85 -0.13
C THR A 63 -0.43 -9.85 -0.50
N GLY A 64 -1.70 -10.27 -0.52
CA GLY A 64 -2.82 -9.36 -0.76
C GLY A 64 -2.95 -8.22 0.26
N LEU A 65 -2.25 -8.31 1.40
CA LEU A 65 -2.22 -7.27 2.43
C LEU A 65 -1.19 -6.16 2.15
N ASP A 66 -0.29 -6.36 1.18
CA ASP A 66 0.81 -5.45 0.87
C ASP A 66 0.43 -4.38 -0.16
N SER A 67 -0.85 -4.00 -0.20
CA SER A 67 -1.31 -2.90 -1.04
C SER A 67 -0.74 -1.58 -0.52
N PRO A 68 -0.05 -0.77 -1.36
CA PRO A 68 0.49 0.50 -0.92
C PRO A 68 -0.62 1.46 -0.51
N GLN A 69 -0.39 2.30 0.48
CA GLN A 69 -1.42 3.22 0.96
C GLN A 69 -1.58 4.42 0.04
N CYS A 70 -2.81 4.93 -0.06
CA CYS A 70 -3.07 6.19 -0.73
C CYS A 70 -2.45 7.33 0.09
N VAL A 71 -1.90 8.33 -0.59
CA VAL A 71 -1.49 9.59 0.03
C VAL A 71 -2.63 10.58 -0.07
N PHE A 72 -3.05 11.15 1.06
CA PHE A 72 -4.10 12.17 1.11
C PHE A 72 -3.65 13.37 1.97
N PRO A 73 -4.01 14.60 1.55
CA PRO A 73 -4.51 14.94 0.22
C PRO A 73 -3.41 14.77 -0.85
N PHE A 74 -3.82 14.50 -2.09
CA PHE A 74 -2.90 14.52 -3.24
C PHE A 74 -3.35 15.54 -4.29
N ILE A 75 -2.39 16.09 -5.03
CA ILE A 75 -2.66 17.07 -6.09
C ILE A 75 -2.92 16.36 -7.42
N PHE A 76 -4.11 16.57 -7.98
CA PHE A 76 -4.50 16.14 -9.32
C PHE A 76 -5.21 17.28 -10.05
N ARG A 77 -4.78 17.59 -11.27
CA ARG A 77 -5.26 18.72 -12.08
C ARG A 77 -5.26 20.03 -11.28
N GLN A 78 -4.18 20.28 -10.54
CA GLN A 78 -3.98 21.46 -9.69
C GLN A 78 -5.01 21.60 -8.55
N LYS A 79 -5.72 20.52 -8.19
CA LYS A 79 -6.69 20.47 -7.09
C LYS A 79 -6.27 19.45 -6.05
N ALA A 80 -6.52 19.76 -4.77
CA ALA A 80 -6.32 18.82 -3.67
C ALA A 80 -7.49 17.81 -3.62
N VAL A 81 -7.16 16.53 -3.69
CA VAL A 81 -8.09 15.40 -3.64
C VAL A 81 -7.89 14.67 -2.31
N HIS A 82 -8.96 14.51 -1.54
CA HIS A 82 -8.92 13.95 -0.18
C HIS A 82 -9.42 12.49 -0.09
N ASN A 83 -9.99 11.97 -1.18
CA ASN A 83 -10.59 10.64 -1.23
C ASN A 83 -10.28 9.98 -2.56
N CYS A 84 -10.56 8.69 -2.71
CA CYS A 84 -10.50 8.05 -4.02
C CYS A 84 -11.44 8.77 -5.01
N THR A 85 -10.90 9.21 -6.15
CA THR A 85 -11.65 9.92 -7.19
C THR A 85 -11.91 9.02 -8.39
N LYS A 86 -13.03 9.22 -9.08
CA LYS A 86 -13.32 8.59 -10.38
C LYS A 86 -12.92 9.48 -11.56
N GLU A 87 -12.51 10.71 -11.28
CA GLU A 87 -12.16 11.67 -12.32
C GLU A 87 -10.99 11.19 -13.16
N GLY A 88 -11.11 11.33 -14.49
CA GLY A 88 -10.05 10.99 -15.44
C GLY A 88 -9.86 9.49 -15.69
N TYR A 89 -10.70 8.61 -15.15
CA TYR A 89 -10.62 7.16 -15.38
C TYR A 89 -11.86 6.62 -16.10
N ILE A 90 -11.66 5.73 -17.07
CA ILE A 90 -12.73 5.10 -17.86
C ILE A 90 -13.34 3.95 -17.03
N LEU A 91 -14.63 3.65 -17.18
CA LEU A 91 -15.34 2.54 -16.51
C LEU A 91 -15.65 2.72 -15.01
N ASN A 92 -15.82 3.96 -14.52
CA ASN A 92 -16.29 4.26 -13.15
C ASN A 92 -15.42 3.71 -11.99
N ARG A 93 -14.20 3.25 -12.26
CA ARG A 93 -13.26 2.80 -11.22
C ARG A 93 -12.64 4.01 -10.52
N SER A 94 -12.61 3.97 -9.19
CA SER A 94 -11.96 5.00 -8.40
C SER A 94 -10.48 4.70 -8.21
N TRP A 95 -9.68 5.74 -8.02
CA TRP A 95 -8.24 5.66 -7.85
C TRP A 95 -7.75 6.71 -6.84
N CYS A 96 -6.55 6.50 -6.32
CA CYS A 96 -5.86 7.44 -5.45
C CYS A 96 -4.38 7.54 -5.84
N SER A 97 -3.73 8.66 -5.50
CA SER A 97 -2.29 8.78 -5.69
C SER A 97 -1.50 8.06 -4.60
N LEU A 98 -0.31 7.60 -4.97
CA LEU A 98 0.69 7.04 -4.05
C LEU A 98 1.73 8.11 -3.63
N THR A 99 1.51 9.36 -4.01
CA THR A 99 2.40 10.51 -3.82
C THR A 99 1.58 11.75 -3.48
N GLU A 100 2.21 12.78 -2.91
CA GLU A 100 1.54 14.05 -2.63
C GLU A 100 1.15 14.80 -3.93
N ASN A 101 1.89 14.61 -5.03
CA ASN A 101 1.65 15.32 -6.28
C ASN A 101 1.55 14.37 -7.47
N TYR A 102 0.33 13.89 -7.74
CA TYR A 102 0.07 13.05 -8.91
C TYR A 102 0.37 13.76 -10.22
N ASP A 103 0.16 15.08 -10.31
CA ASP A 103 0.43 15.82 -11.55
C ASP A 103 1.90 15.74 -11.99
N LYS A 104 2.82 15.64 -11.02
CA LYS A 104 4.26 15.44 -11.26
C LYS A 104 4.62 13.95 -11.35
N ASP A 105 4.22 13.17 -10.36
CA ASP A 105 4.80 11.84 -10.15
C ASP A 105 4.06 10.74 -10.92
N ARG A 106 2.78 10.98 -11.24
CA ARG A 106 1.89 10.06 -11.95
C ARG A 106 1.82 8.67 -11.31
N LYS A 107 2.04 8.56 -9.99
CA LYS A 107 1.95 7.31 -9.23
C LYS A 107 0.57 7.19 -8.60
N TRP A 108 -0.07 6.05 -8.81
CA TRP A 108 -1.44 5.81 -8.37
C TRP A 108 -1.72 4.33 -8.20
N LYS A 109 -2.81 4.02 -7.51
CA LYS A 109 -3.42 2.68 -7.50
C LYS A 109 -4.92 2.78 -7.70
N GLN A 110 -5.52 1.70 -8.22
CA GLN A 110 -6.97 1.55 -8.18
C GLN A 110 -7.40 1.40 -6.73
N CYS A 111 -8.44 2.12 -6.32
CA CYS A 111 -9.05 1.89 -5.03
C CYS A 111 -9.92 0.62 -5.10
N SER A 112 -9.91 -0.17 -4.03
CA SER A 112 -10.82 -1.29 -3.91
C SER A 112 -12.26 -0.77 -3.94
N PRO A 113 -13.18 -1.42 -4.67
CA PRO A 113 -14.59 -0.99 -4.77
C PRO A 113 -15.39 -1.15 -3.46
N GLN A 114 -14.73 -1.40 -2.32
CA GLN A 114 -15.38 -1.72 -1.05
C GLN A 114 -14.82 -0.89 0.10
N LYS A 115 -15.69 -0.04 0.65
CA LYS A 115 -16.06 -0.17 2.06
C LYS A 115 -17.58 -0.04 2.15
#